data_AF-A0A9D7K7R7-F1
#
_entry.id   AF-A0A9D7K7R7-F1
#
_cell.length_a   1.000
_cell.length_b   1.000
_cell.length_c   1.000
_cell.angle_alpha   90.00
_cell.angle_beta   90.00
_cell.angle_gamma   90.00
#
_symmetry.space_group_name_H-M   'P 1'
#
loop_
_entity.id
_entity.type
_entity.pdbx_description
1 polymer ?
#
loop_
_entity_poly.entity_id
_entity_poly.type
_entity_poly.pdbx_seq_one_letter_code
_entity_poly.pdbx_strand_id
1 'polypeptide(L)' 'MDKTSFKKQSLLEADNHQMYYLKMSSSERAKAFLIMMQAAYHFVGKEWPKMEKKFTGKRKIHAQ' A
#
# COMPACT_ATOMS: atom_id res chain seq x y z
N MET A 1 2.97 -17.76 15.04
CA MET A 1 3.02 -16.29 15.12
C MET A 1 2.70 -15.93 16.57
N ASP A 2 3.64 -15.31 17.27
CA ASP A 2 3.50 -15.02 18.70
C ASP A 2 2.50 -13.86 18.89
N LYS A 3 1.40 -14.10 19.62
CA LYS A 3 0.33 -13.10 19.80
C LYS A 3 0.73 -11.97 20.75
N THR A 4 1.84 -12.14 21.46
CA THR A 4 2.41 -11.16 22.39
C THR A 4 3.09 -9.97 21.67
N SER A 5 3.40 -10.11 20.38
CA SER A 5 4.05 -9.04 19.61
C SER A 5 3.11 -7.91 19.17
N PHE A 6 1.79 -8.12 19.23
CA PHE A 6 0.79 -7.15 18.79
C PHE A 6 0.26 -6.35 19.98
N LYS A 7 0.94 -5.24 20.32
CA LYS A 7 0.44 -4.28 21.30
C LYS A 7 -0.78 -3.55 20.71
N LYS A 8 -1.93 -3.66 21.39
CA LYS A 8 -3.15 -2.92 21.03
C LYS A 8 -2.87 -1.42 21.20
N GLN A 9 -3.02 -0.65 20.12
CA GLN A 9 -2.85 0.81 20.16
C GLN A 9 -4.07 1.48 20.80
N SER A 10 -3.83 2.54 21.57
CA SER A 10 -4.86 3.44 22.07
C SER A 10 -5.36 4.40 20.98
N LEU A 11 -6.55 4.99 21.17
CA LEU A 11 -7.10 5.96 20.21
C LEU A 11 -6.18 7.17 19.99
N LEU A 12 -5.54 7.66 21.05
CA LEU A 12 -4.57 8.75 20.98
C LEU A 12 -3.32 8.38 20.17
N GLU A 13 -2.85 7.14 20.28
CA GLU A 13 -1.72 6.64 19.48
C GLU A 13 -2.11 6.48 18.00
N ALA A 14 -3.36 6.10 17.71
CA ALA A 14 -3.87 6.00 16.35
C ALA A 14 -4.01 7.38 15.67
N ASP A 15 -4.49 8.40 16.39
CA ASP A 15 -4.60 9.77 15.85
C ASP A 15 -3.22 10.37 15.51
N ASN A 16 -2.21 10.09 16.35
CA ASN A 16 -0.84 10.54 16.11
C ASN A 16 -0.17 9.86 14.91
N HIS A 17 -0.75 8.77 14.40
CA HIS A 17 -0.19 8.02 13.29
C HIS A 17 -0.21 8.83 11.99
N GLN A 18 -1.24 9.66 11.77
CA GLN A 18 -1.30 10.54 10.60
C GLN A 18 -0.19 11.60 10.62
N MET A 19 0.09 12.17 11.80
CA MET A 19 1.15 13.16 11.99
C MET A 19 2.54 12.59 11.75
N TYR A 20 2.75 11.30 12.03
CA TYR A 20 3.99 10.60 11.72
C TYR A 20 4.27 10.58 10.21
N TYR A 21 3.28 10.20 9.39
CA TYR A 21 3.45 10.18 7.94
C TYR A 21 3.61 11.58 7.33
N LEU A 22 2.96 12.61 7.89
CA LEU A 22 3.11 13.99 7.42
C LEU A 22 4.54 14.52 7.57
N LYS A 23 5.29 14.03 8.55
CA LYS A 23 6.70 14.39 8.78
C LYS A 23 7.68 13.65 7.86
N MET A 24 7.25 12.59 7.20
CA MET A 24 8.10 11.81 6.29
C MET A 24 8.19 12.48 4.91
N SER A 25 9.33 12.29 4.24
CA SER A 25 9.47 12.73 2.85
C SER A 25 8.51 11.98 1.91
N SER A 26 8.23 12.54 0.74
CA SER A 26 7.35 11.90 -0.25
C SER A 26 7.82 10.48 -0.64
N SER A 27 9.14 10.29 -0.76
CA SER A 27 9.75 8.99 -1.08
C SER A 27 9.55 7.97 0.04
N GLU A 28 9.73 8.38 1.29
CA GLU A 28 9.56 7.49 2.46
C GLU A 28 8.10 7.09 2.67
N ARG A 29 7.16 8.04 2.49
CA ARG A 29 5.73 7.72 2.52
C ARG A 29 5.34 6.70 1.46
N ALA A 30 5.86 6.84 0.25
CA ALA A 30 5.61 5.89 -0.84
C ALA A 30 6.14 4.49 -0.47
N LYS A 31 7.35 4.39 0.09
CA LYS A 31 7.90 3.11 0.56
C LYS A 31 7.06 2.49 1.66
N ALA A 32 6.66 3.26 2.67
CA ALA A 32 5.81 2.79 3.76
C ALA A 32 4.47 2.26 3.23
N PHE A 33 3.83 2.99 2.31
CA PHE A 33 2.61 2.56 1.63
C PHE A 33 2.80 1.21 0.92
N LEU A 34 3.87 1.06 0.14
CA LEU A 34 4.13 -0.17 -0.61
C LEU A 34 4.28 -1.38 0.33
N ILE A 35 5.00 -1.22 1.45
CA ILE A 35 5.17 -2.28 2.45
C ILE A 35 3.83 -2.63 3.11
N MET A 36 3.02 -1.63 3.46
CA MET A 36 1.70 -1.86 4.06
C MET A 36 0.78 -2.63 3.11
N MET A 37 0.78 -2.28 1.82
CA MET A 37 0.00 -3.00 0.80
C MET A 37 0.51 -4.43 0.61
N GLN A 38 1.83 -4.62 0.53
CA GLN A 38 2.43 -5.95 0.48
C GLN A 38 2.00 -6.83 1.66
N ALA A 39 1.94 -6.27 2.87
CA ALA A 39 1.47 -6.97 4.05
C ALA A 39 -0.01 -7.33 3.97
N ALA A 40 -0.87 -6.37 3.58
CA ALA A 40 -2.31 -6.57 3.47
C ALA A 40 -2.68 -7.70 2.47
N TYR A 41 -1.93 -7.81 1.38
CA TYR A 41 -2.16 -8.78 0.31
C TYR A 41 -1.23 -10.01 0.39
N HIS A 42 -0.51 -10.21 1.51
CA HIS A 42 0.32 -11.39 1.77
C HIS A 42 1.48 -11.62 0.78
N PHE A 43 2.08 -10.53 0.26
CA PHE A 43 3.23 -10.59 -0.65
C PHE A 43 4.45 -9.77 -0.19
N VAL A 44 4.62 -9.57 1.12
CA VAL A 44 5.83 -8.95 1.72
C VAL A 44 7.10 -9.63 1.21
N GLY A 45 8.02 -8.83 0.68
CA GLY A 45 9.30 -9.30 0.15
C GLY A 45 9.22 -10.02 -1.21
N LYS A 46 8.03 -10.08 -1.82
CA LYS A 46 7.82 -10.60 -3.17
C LYS A 46 7.66 -9.46 -4.18
N GLU A 47 7.87 -9.76 -5.45
CA GLU A 47 7.57 -8.81 -6.52
C GLU A 47 6.10 -8.41 -6.49
N TRP A 48 5.83 -7.14 -6.82
CA TRP A 48 4.46 -6.67 -6.97
C TRP A 48 3.75 -7.48 -8.06
N PRO A 49 2.51 -7.95 -7.82
CA PRO A 49 1.77 -8.68 -8.82
C PRO A 49 1.62 -7.79 -10.06
N LYS A 50 2.04 -8.31 -11.21
CA LYS A 50 1.87 -7.63 -12.49
C LYS A 50 0.37 -7.53 -12.73
N MET A 51 -0.16 -6.31 -12.66
CA MET A 51 -1.52 -6.04 -13.13
C MET A 51 -1.55 -6.40 -14.62
N GLU A 52 -2.14 -7.54 -14.97
CA GLU A 52 -2.43 -7.81 -16.37
C GLU A 52 -3.36 -6.70 -16.86
N LYS A 53 -2.81 -5.79 -17.66
CA LYS A 53 -3.61 -4.81 -18.41
C LYS A 53 -4.34 -5.56 -19.52
N LYS A 54 -5.27 -6.47 -19.18
CA LYS A 54 -6.22 -6.97 -20.17
C LYS A 54 -7.15 -5.82 -20.50
N PHE A 55 -6.75 -5.01 -21.48
CA PHE A 55 -7.65 -4.09 -22.13
C PHE A 55 -8.67 -4.94 -22.90
N THR A 56 -9.80 -5.25 -22.28
CA THR A 56 -10.91 -6.03 -22.88
C THR A 56 -11.77 -5.18 -23.81
N GLY A 57 -11.39 -3.93 -24.08
CA GLY A 57 -12.03 -3.07 -25.06
C GLY A 57 -11.39 -3.23 -26.45
N LYS A 58 -12.19 -3.21 -27.51
CA LYS A 58 -11.66 -2.88 -28.85
C LYS A 58 -11.47 -1.36 -28.89
N ARG A 59 -10.26 -0.86 -29.14
CA ARG A 59 -10.10 0.57 -29.51
C ARG A 59 -10.79 0.75 -30.86
N LYS A 60 -11.92 1.45 -30.89
CA LYS A 60 -12.47 1.99 -32.13
C LYS A 60 -11.59 3.17 -32.52
N ILE A 61 -10.65 2.95 -33.43
CA ILE A 61 -9.94 4.03 -34.10
C ILE A 61 -10.92 4.54 -35.16
N HIS A 62 -11.59 5.66 -34.89
CA HIS A 62 -12.29 6.39 -35.94
C HIS A 62 -11.22 7.18 -36.70
N ALA A 63 -10.75 6.63 -37.82
CA ALA A 63 -10.03 7.42 -38.81
C ALA A 63 -11.07 8.35 -39.47
N GLN A 64 -10.84 9.66 -39.33
CA GLN A 64 -11.51 10.70 -40.11
C GLN A 64 -10.83 10.83 -41.46
#